data_AF-A0A956IP94-F1
#
_entry.id   AF-A0A956IP94-F1
#
_cell.length_a   1.000
_cell.length_b   1.000
_cell.length_c   1.000
_cell.angle_alpha   90.00
_cell.angle_beta   90.00
_cell.angle_gamma   90.00
#
_symmetry.space_group_name_H-M   'P 1'
#
loop_
_entity.id
_entity.type
_entity.pdbx_description
1 polymer ?
#
loop_
_entity_poly.entity_id
_entity_poly.type
_entity_poly.pdbx_seq_one_letter_code
_entity_poly.pdbx_strand_id
1 'polypeptide(L)'
;MPDSSSEATPFELLGGADVVSRIAEAFYDHMEADEPALARLHPLTPEGRIQPQVRERFRLFFIGWLGGPQDYMRLHGHPRLRMRHAGVAIDSSQRDAWLRAMRAAFADVETEQGGFEPAARQFVLSRLEEVANFLRNRPDPE
;
A
#
# COMPACT_ATOMS: atom_id res chain seq x y z
N MET A 1 9.14 0.15 -36.91
CA MET A 1 9.51 -0.68 -35.75
C MET A 1 8.23 -1.34 -35.30
N PRO A 2 8.12 -2.68 -35.29
CA PRO A 2 6.88 -3.34 -34.90
C PRO A 2 6.66 -3.16 -33.39
N ASP A 3 5.38 -3.01 -33.02
CA ASP A 3 4.84 -2.86 -31.67
C ASP A 3 5.60 -3.66 -30.61
N SER A 4 6.11 -2.97 -29.60
CA SER A 4 6.36 -3.61 -28.32
C SER A 4 4.99 -3.82 -27.71
N SER A 5 4.48 -5.06 -27.73
CA SER A 5 3.30 -5.46 -26.97
C SER A 5 3.54 -5.15 -25.50
N SER A 6 3.19 -3.94 -25.05
CA SER A 6 3.26 -3.54 -23.66
C SER A 6 2.25 -4.37 -22.90
N GLU A 7 2.73 -5.36 -22.13
CA GLU A 7 1.92 -5.96 -21.08
C GLU A 7 1.37 -4.82 -20.21
N ALA A 8 0.06 -4.82 -19.99
CA ALA A 8 -0.59 -3.83 -19.15
C ALA A 8 0.05 -3.88 -17.75
N THR A 9 0.40 -2.71 -17.23
CA THR A 9 0.96 -2.57 -15.89
C THR A 9 -0.07 -3.02 -14.84
N PRO A 10 0.36 -3.45 -13.64
CA PRO A 10 -0.55 -3.71 -12.53
C PRO A 10 -1.48 -2.52 -12.23
N PHE A 11 -0.98 -1.29 -12.42
CA PHE A 11 -1.76 -0.06 -12.34
C PHE A 11 -2.93 -0.04 -13.34
N GLU A 12 -2.68 -0.36 -14.62
CA GLU A 12 -3.71 -0.41 -15.66
C GLU A 12 -4.69 -1.57 -15.42
N LEU A 13 -4.18 -2.75 -15.03
CA LEU A 13 -4.98 -3.94 -14.75
C LEU A 13 -5.93 -3.76 -13.54
N LEU A 14 -5.56 -2.92 -12.58
CA LEU A 14 -6.42 -2.57 -11.44
C LEU A 14 -7.42 -1.45 -11.75
N GLY A 15 -7.40 -0.84 -12.94
CA GLY A 15 -8.32 0.25 -13.29
C GLY A 15 -7.75 1.66 -13.08
N GLY A 16 -6.43 1.78 -12.94
CA GLY A 16 -5.73 3.07 -12.99
C GLY A 16 -5.85 3.92 -11.72
N ALA A 17 -5.70 5.24 -11.90
CA ALA A 17 -5.46 6.19 -10.81
C ALA A 17 -6.60 6.23 -9.78
N ASP A 18 -7.84 6.20 -10.25
CA ASP A 18 -9.01 6.33 -9.38
C ASP A 18 -9.17 5.10 -8.49
N VAL A 19 -9.01 3.90 -9.05
CA VAL A 19 -9.12 2.64 -8.29
C VAL A 19 -7.95 2.49 -7.32
N VAL A 20 -6.72 2.73 -7.78
CA VAL A 20 -5.53 2.64 -6.91
C VAL A 20 -5.57 3.68 -5.78
N SER A 21 -6.12 4.87 -6.06
CA SER A 21 -6.31 5.90 -5.02
C SER A 21 -7.32 5.47 -3.97
N ARG A 22 -8.42 4.82 -4.38
CA ARG A 22 -9.41 4.28 -3.44
C ARG A 22 -8.86 3.14 -2.60
N ILE A 23 -8.04 2.25 -3.18
CA ILE A 23 -7.35 1.19 -2.41
C ILE A 23 -6.42 1.82 -1.38
N ALA A 24 -5.64 2.84 -1.75
CA ALA A 24 -4.73 3.51 -0.83
C ALA A 24 -5.46 4.24 0.31
N GLU A 25 -6.65 4.77 0.04
CA GLU A 25 -7.50 5.41 1.04
C GLU A 25 -8.14 4.38 1.98
N ALA A 26 -8.81 3.36 1.42
CA ALA A 26 -9.44 2.29 2.18
C ALA A 26 -8.43 1.52 3.06
N PHE A 27 -7.18 1.40 2.60
CA PHE A 27 -6.09 0.80 3.37
C PHE A 27 -5.90 1.48 4.74
N TYR A 28 -5.90 2.81 4.77
CA TYR A 28 -5.77 3.52 6.03
C TYR A 28 -7.06 3.53 6.84
N ASP A 29 -8.24 3.48 6.20
CA ASP A 29 -9.50 3.31 6.92
C ASP A 29 -9.55 1.98 7.69
N HIS A 30 -9.18 0.86 7.04
CA HIS A 30 -9.06 -0.43 7.72
C HIS A 30 -7.97 -0.45 8.77
N MET A 31 -6.82 0.19 8.52
CA MET A 31 -5.76 0.27 9.53
C MET A 31 -6.25 0.99 10.80
N GLU A 32 -6.99 2.09 10.64
CA GLU A 32 -7.52 2.87 11.76
C GLU A 32 -8.62 2.11 12.52
N ALA A 33 -9.50 1.41 11.79
CA ALA A 33 -10.63 0.68 12.37
C ALA A 33 -10.21 -0.63 13.06
N ASP A 34 -9.38 -1.43 12.38
CA ASP A 34 -9.16 -2.83 12.73
C ASP A 34 -7.77 -3.08 13.33
N GLU A 35 -6.80 -2.18 13.08
CA GLU A 35 -5.40 -2.34 13.49
C GLU A 35 -4.88 -1.14 14.32
N PRO A 36 -5.54 -0.78 15.44
CA PRO A 36 -5.24 0.45 16.17
C PRO A 36 -3.80 0.49 16.74
N ALA A 37 -3.17 -0.66 16.98
CA ALA A 37 -1.76 -0.73 17.38
C ALA A 37 -0.82 -0.27 16.26
N LEU A 38 -1.11 -0.64 15.01
CA LEU A 38 -0.36 -0.20 13.83
C LEU A 38 -0.66 1.26 13.49
N ALA A 39 -1.93 1.68 13.59
CA ALA A 39 -2.34 3.06 13.35
C ALA A 39 -1.58 4.06 14.23
N ARG A 40 -1.41 3.74 15.53
CA ARG A 40 -0.68 4.57 16.51
C ARG A 40 0.81 4.78 16.21
N LEU A 41 1.40 4.02 15.28
CA LEU A 41 2.78 4.24 14.83
C LEU A 41 2.90 5.43 13.86
N HIS A 42 1.78 5.96 13.37
CA HIS A 42 1.74 7.09 12.47
C HIS A 42 1.49 8.41 13.21
N PRO A 43 1.91 9.55 12.65
CA PRO A 43 1.42 10.86 13.07
C PRO A 43 -0.09 10.93 12.94
N LEU A 44 -0.77 11.27 14.04
CA LEU A 44 -2.23 11.41 14.08
C LEU A 44 -2.63 12.90 14.09
N THR A 45 -3.85 13.14 13.63
CA THR A 45 -4.62 14.38 13.81
C THR A 45 -5.17 14.45 15.23
N PRO A 46 -5.65 15.62 15.70
CA PRO A 46 -6.33 15.74 16.99
C PRO A 46 -7.53 14.78 17.14
N GLU A 47 -8.17 14.43 16.03
CA GLU A 47 -9.31 13.52 15.95
C GLU A 47 -8.89 12.03 15.95
N GLY A 48 -7.59 11.74 16.09
CA GLY A 48 -7.06 10.37 16.15
C GLY A 48 -6.92 9.69 14.79
N ARG A 49 -7.16 10.41 13.68
CA ARG A 49 -6.96 9.90 12.30
C ARG A 49 -5.50 10.07 11.87
N ILE A 50 -4.97 9.16 11.08
CA ILE A 50 -3.66 9.25 10.41
C ILE A 50 -3.64 10.52 9.55
N GLN A 51 -2.59 11.33 9.71
CA GLN A 51 -2.50 12.63 9.05
C GLN A 51 -2.67 12.54 7.52
N PRO A 52 -3.41 13.46 6.89
CA PRO A 52 -3.66 13.44 5.45
C PRO A 52 -2.40 13.37 4.60
N GLN A 53 -1.31 14.03 5.02
CA GLN A 53 -0.02 13.96 4.31
C GLN A 53 0.61 12.56 4.27
N VAL A 54 0.31 11.70 5.25
CA VAL A 54 0.80 10.31 5.28
C VAL A 54 0.02 9.49 4.26
N ARG A 55 -1.31 9.64 4.25
CA ARG A 55 -2.23 8.98 3.31
C ARG A 55 -1.88 9.36 1.86
N GLU A 56 -1.74 10.66 1.61
CA GLU A 56 -1.36 11.18 0.28
C GLU A 56 0.00 10.65 -0.19
N ARG A 57 1.01 10.68 0.70
CA ARG A 57 2.35 10.18 0.37
C ARG A 57 2.32 8.69 0.00
N PHE A 58 1.53 7.89 0.70
CA PHE A 58 1.37 6.46 0.38
C PHE A 58 0.62 6.27 -0.94
N ARG A 59 -0.45 7.03 -1.19
CA ARG A 59 -1.20 7.01 -2.45
C ARG A 59 -0.29 7.27 -3.66
N LEU A 60 0.50 8.33 -3.61
CA LEU A 60 1.46 8.66 -4.66
C LEU A 60 2.52 7.56 -4.83
N PHE A 61 3.02 7.02 -3.72
CA PHE A 61 3.96 5.89 -3.75
C PHE A 61 3.33 4.68 -4.43
N PHE A 62 2.11 4.32 -4.06
CA PHE A 62 1.43 3.11 -4.52
C PHE A 62 1.09 3.18 -6.01
N ILE A 63 0.62 4.34 -6.49
CA ILE A 63 0.43 4.62 -7.93
C ILE A 63 1.73 4.40 -8.70
N GLY A 64 2.82 5.05 -8.28
CA GLY A 64 4.10 4.90 -8.97
C GLY A 64 4.67 3.48 -8.87
N TRP A 65 4.51 2.83 -7.73
CA TRP A 65 4.99 1.46 -7.48
C TRP A 65 4.29 0.41 -8.35
N LEU A 66 3.01 0.62 -8.69
CA LEU A 66 2.24 -0.24 -9.58
C LEU A 66 2.48 0.03 -11.08
N GLY A 67 3.32 1.01 -11.43
CA GLY A 67 3.64 1.37 -12.81
C GLY A 67 2.90 2.60 -13.36
N GLY A 68 2.14 3.31 -12.52
CA GLY A 68 1.50 4.57 -12.89
C GLY A 68 2.45 5.78 -12.85
N PRO A 69 1.90 7.01 -12.88
CA PRO A 69 2.68 8.25 -12.79
C PRO A 69 3.65 8.29 -11.60
N GLN A 70 4.89 8.70 -11.84
CA GLN A 70 5.98 8.69 -10.85
C GLN A 70 6.02 9.94 -9.96
N ASP A 71 4.86 10.45 -9.55
CA ASP A 71 4.75 11.69 -8.77
C ASP A 71 5.43 11.60 -7.39
N TYR A 72 5.40 10.42 -6.76
CA TYR A 72 6.15 10.19 -5.53
C TYR A 72 7.64 10.48 -5.72
N MET A 73 8.24 9.96 -6.79
CA MET A 73 9.68 10.13 -7.03
C MET A 73 10.01 11.60 -7.30
N ARG A 74 9.15 12.30 -8.05
CA ARG A 74 9.29 13.72 -8.35
C ARG A 74 9.21 14.59 -7.09
N LEU A 75 8.32 14.28 -6.14
CA LEU A 75 8.07 15.09 -4.96
C LEU A 75 8.90 14.69 -3.72
N HIS A 76 9.26 13.41 -3.59
CA HIS A 76 9.88 12.85 -2.39
C HIS A 76 11.20 12.12 -2.64
N GLY A 77 11.64 12.04 -3.90
CA GLY A 77 12.85 11.36 -4.32
C GLY A 77 12.76 9.83 -4.22
N HIS A 78 13.92 9.17 -4.25
CA HIS A 78 13.99 7.71 -4.21
C HIS A 78 13.31 7.12 -2.95
N PRO A 79 12.44 6.08 -3.05
CA PRO A 79 11.66 5.56 -1.92
C PRO A 79 12.44 5.03 -0.72
N ARG A 80 13.65 4.47 -0.93
CA ARG A 80 14.57 3.99 0.14
C ARG A 80 13.82 3.33 1.31
N LEU A 81 12.91 2.39 1.00
CA LEU A 81 11.88 1.93 1.94
C LEU A 81 12.48 1.44 3.27
N ARG A 82 13.51 0.59 3.22
CA ARG A 82 14.18 0.06 4.42
C ARG A 82 14.74 1.17 5.32
N MET A 83 15.36 2.19 4.73
CA MET A 83 15.89 3.34 5.48
C MET A 83 14.76 4.13 6.15
N ARG A 84 13.64 4.36 5.45
CA ARG A 84 12.48 5.09 5.99
C ARG A 84 11.71 4.31 7.07
N HIS A 85 11.76 2.98 7.03
CA HIS A 85 11.10 2.10 8.02
C HIS A 85 12.03 1.68 9.17
N ALA A 86 13.34 1.99 9.12
CA ALA A 86 14.30 1.59 10.15
C ALA A 86 14.03 2.19 11.54
N GLY A 87 13.34 3.33 11.61
CA GLY A 87 12.95 3.97 12.86
C GLY A 87 11.69 3.39 13.53
N VAL A 88 11.00 2.46 12.86
CA VAL A 88 9.78 1.80 13.36
C VAL A 88 10.14 0.35 13.68
N ALA A 89 9.75 -0.13 14.87
CA ALA A 89 9.87 -1.54 15.20
C ALA A 89 8.82 -2.33 14.41
N ILE A 90 9.27 -3.23 13.52
CA ILE A 90 8.39 -4.04 12.67
C ILE A 90 8.73 -5.51 12.91
N ASP A 91 7.91 -6.16 13.73
CA ASP A 91 7.86 -7.61 13.92
C ASP A 91 6.80 -8.27 13.01
N SER A 92 6.54 -9.58 13.18
CA SER A 92 5.47 -10.28 12.43
C SER A 92 4.08 -9.68 12.68
N SER A 93 3.78 -9.20 13.89
CA SER A 93 2.45 -8.66 14.22
C SER A 93 2.15 -7.37 13.46
N GLN A 94 3.10 -6.44 13.35
CA GLN A 94 2.90 -5.22 12.54
C GLN A 94 2.84 -5.53 11.04
N ARG A 95 3.68 -6.46 10.58
CA ARG A 95 3.67 -6.92 9.18
C ARG A 95 2.34 -7.56 8.80
N ASP A 96 1.79 -8.41 9.66
CA ASP A 96 0.52 -9.09 9.42
C ASP A 96 -0.67 -8.13 9.52
N ALA A 97 -0.66 -7.19 10.48
CA ALA A 97 -1.65 -6.11 10.57
C ALA A 97 -1.69 -5.26 9.29
N TRP A 98 -0.51 -4.89 8.78
CA TRP A 98 -0.41 -4.14 7.53
C TRP A 98 -1.00 -4.92 6.34
N LEU A 99 -0.69 -6.22 6.25
CA LEU A 99 -1.23 -7.08 5.18
C LEU A 99 -2.74 -7.32 5.32
N ARG A 100 -3.28 -7.43 6.54
CA ARG A 100 -4.73 -7.56 6.77
C ARG A 100 -5.47 -6.31 6.30
N ALA A 101 -5.01 -5.12 6.72
CA ALA A 101 -5.59 -3.85 6.26
C ALA A 101 -5.56 -3.71 4.74
N MET A 102 -4.44 -4.11 4.10
CA MET A 102 -4.32 -4.06 2.64
C MET A 102 -5.26 -5.06 1.94
N ARG A 103 -5.36 -6.30 2.44
CA ARG A 103 -6.28 -7.30 1.86
C ARG A 103 -7.74 -6.87 2.00
N ALA A 104 -8.11 -6.25 3.12
CA ALA A 104 -9.45 -5.71 3.33
C ALA A 104 -9.74 -4.57 2.34
N ALA A 105 -8.81 -3.61 2.19
CA ALA A 105 -8.95 -2.52 1.22
C ALA A 105 -9.13 -3.02 -0.23
N PHE A 106 -8.38 -4.04 -0.63
CA PHE A 106 -8.57 -4.67 -1.94
C PHE A 106 -9.97 -5.31 -2.06
N ALA A 107 -10.46 -6.02 -1.03
CA ALA A 107 -11.76 -6.67 -1.06
C ALA A 107 -12.93 -5.68 -1.14
N ASP A 108 -12.84 -4.57 -0.41
CA ASP A 108 -13.85 -3.51 -0.41
C ASP A 108 -13.92 -2.85 -1.80
N VAL A 109 -12.79 -2.41 -2.34
CA VAL A 109 -12.77 -1.75 -3.65
C VAL A 109 -13.11 -2.72 -4.78
N GLU A 110 -12.71 -3.99 -4.69
CA GLU A 110 -13.09 -5.05 -5.64
C GLU A 110 -14.60 -5.20 -5.72
N THR A 111 -15.27 -5.22 -4.56
CA THR A 111 -16.73 -5.30 -4.46
C THR A 111 -17.39 -4.08 -5.13
N GLU A 112 -16.88 -2.88 -4.88
CA GLU A 112 -17.41 -1.64 -5.46
C GLU A 112 -17.13 -1.50 -6.97
N GLN A 113 -16.11 -2.17 -7.50
CA GLN A 113 -15.77 -2.16 -8.94
C GLN A 113 -16.44 -3.29 -9.74
N GLY A 114 -17.07 -4.25 -9.07
CA GLY A 114 -17.63 -5.44 -9.73
C GLY A 114 -16.57 -6.48 -10.10
N GLY A 115 -15.40 -6.44 -9.45
CA GLY A 115 -14.31 -7.39 -9.61
C GLY A 115 -13.01 -6.76 -10.13
N PHE A 116 -11.88 -7.37 -9.73
CA PHE A 116 -10.59 -7.17 -10.39
C PHE A 116 -10.28 -8.36 -11.29
N GLU A 117 -9.32 -8.19 -12.21
CA GLU A 117 -8.71 -9.34 -12.86
C GLU A 117 -8.00 -10.19 -11.77
N PRO A 118 -8.37 -11.48 -11.58
CA PRO A 118 -7.89 -12.25 -10.44
C PRO A 118 -6.35 -12.40 -10.39
N ALA A 119 -5.69 -12.54 -11.54
CA ALA A 119 -4.24 -12.67 -11.58
C ALA A 119 -3.54 -11.36 -11.19
N ALA A 120 -4.06 -10.20 -11.60
CA ALA A 120 -3.55 -8.88 -11.23
C ALA A 120 -3.66 -8.65 -9.72
N ARG A 121 -4.84 -8.94 -9.14
CA ARG A 121 -5.04 -8.86 -7.69
C ARG A 121 -4.08 -9.76 -6.93
N GLN A 122 -3.96 -11.03 -7.35
CA GLN A 122 -3.06 -11.98 -6.71
C GLN A 122 -1.60 -11.53 -6.82
N PHE A 123 -1.18 -11.11 -8.01
CA PHE A 123 0.16 -10.61 -8.26
C PHE A 123 0.51 -9.44 -7.32
N VAL A 124 -0.34 -8.42 -7.25
CA VAL A 124 -0.09 -7.25 -6.41
C VAL A 124 -0.02 -7.62 -4.93
N LEU A 125 -0.94 -8.43 -4.43
CA LEU A 125 -0.93 -8.87 -3.03
C LEU A 125 0.31 -9.71 -2.69
N SER A 126 0.75 -10.60 -3.59
CA SER A 126 1.99 -11.36 -3.40
C SER A 126 3.23 -10.45 -3.35
N ARG A 127 3.31 -9.46 -4.26
CA ARG A 127 4.41 -8.48 -4.26
C ARG A 127 4.43 -7.63 -2.99
N LEU A 128 3.26 -7.24 -2.49
CA LEU A 128 3.13 -6.50 -1.23
C LEU A 128 3.57 -7.34 -0.04
N GLU A 129 3.24 -8.64 -0.02
CA GLU A 129 3.69 -9.57 1.02
C GLU A 129 5.21 -9.72 1.04
N GLU A 130 5.86 -9.84 -0.12
CA GLU A 130 7.32 -9.85 -0.20
C GLU A 130 7.96 -8.56 0.35
N VAL A 131 7.40 -7.40 -0.01
CA VAL A 131 7.87 -6.10 0.51
C VAL A 131 7.67 -6.01 2.03
N ALA A 132 6.50 -6.39 2.53
CA ALA A 132 6.20 -6.37 3.96
C ALA A 132 7.16 -7.29 4.74
N ASN A 133 7.48 -8.46 4.20
CA ASN A 133 8.50 -9.36 4.76
C ASN A 133 9.89 -8.73 4.76
N PHE A 134 10.29 -8.08 3.66
CA PHE A 134 11.59 -7.40 3.54
C PHE A 134 11.75 -6.23 4.52
N LEU A 135 10.65 -5.57 4.90
CA LEU A 135 10.67 -4.42 5.81
C LEU A 135 10.69 -4.80 7.30
N ARG A 136 10.45 -6.07 7.65
CA ARG A 136 10.63 -6.54 9.03
C ARG A 136 12.05 -6.28 9.51
N ASN A 137 12.16 -5.75 10.72
CA ASN A 137 13.43 -5.31 11.29
C ASN A 137 13.59 -5.64 12.79
N ARG A 138 12.62 -6.36 13.38
CA ARG A 138 12.67 -6.89 14.74
C ARG A 138 12.31 -8.38 14.76
N PRO A 139 12.88 -9.15 15.71
CA PRO A 139 12.39 -10.48 16.01
C PRO A 139 10.97 -10.41 16.60
N ASP A 140 10.26 -11.52 16.57
CA ASP A 140 8.94 -11.61 17.18
C ASP A 140 9.10 -11.64 18.72
N PRO A 141 8.20 -10.99 19.48
CA PRO A 141 8.24 -11.02 20.93
C PRO A 141 8.05 -12.45 21.45
N GLU A 142 8.75 -12.79 22.54
CA GLU A 142 8.63 -14.07 23.24
C GLU A 142 7.26 -14.25 23.93
#